data_AF-A0AAW9K4J2-F1
#
_entry.id   AF-A0AAW9K4J2-F1
#
_cell.length_a   1.000
_cell.length_b   1.000
_cell.length_c   1.000
_cell.angle_alpha   90.00
_cell.angle_beta   90.00
_cell.angle_gamma   90.00
#
_symmetry.space_group_name_H-M   'P 1'
#
loop_
_entity.id
_entity.type
_entity.pdbx_description
1 polymer ?
#
loop_
_entity_poly.entity_id
_entity_poly.type
_entity_poly.pdbx_seq_one_letter_code
_entity_poly.pdbx_strand_id
1 'polypeptide(L)' 'MRIEDCWEDKIVYYISFLTLDDRKIFVTIFLPIEVTKKQDIIKIIMANFNNVKKVLTIDDWGSGLLLKD' A
#
# COMPACT_ATOMS: atom_id res chain seq x y z
N MET A 1 12.48 21.52 16.45
CA MET A 1 12.22 20.34 15.63
C MET A 1 10.74 20.31 15.34
N ARG A 2 10.38 20.36 14.07
CA ARG A 2 9.00 20.25 13.60
C ARG A 2 8.72 18.82 13.18
N ILE A 3 7.45 18.45 13.07
CA ILE A 3 7.05 17.09 12.66
C ILE A 3 7.58 16.79 11.25
N GLU A 4 7.56 17.79 10.37
CA GLU A 4 8.01 17.68 8.98
C GLU A 4 9.53 17.46 8.87
N ASP A 5 10.30 17.75 9.93
CA ASP A 5 11.75 17.46 9.96
C ASP A 5 12.00 15.94 10.08
N CYS A 6 11.04 15.18 10.63
CA CYS A 6 11.21 13.76 10.96
C CYS A 6 10.23 12.83 10.22
N TRP A 7 9.11 13.34 9.70
CA TRP A 7 8.03 12.53 9.15
C TRP A 7 7.68 12.94 7.72
N GLU A 8 7.20 11.99 6.94
CA GLU A 8 6.67 12.17 5.58
C GLU A 8 5.20 11.80 5.51
N ASP A 9 4.42 12.62 4.83
CA ASP A 9 3.04 12.33 4.47
C ASP A 9 2.96 11.21 3.42
N LYS A 10 2.09 10.24 3.67
CA LYS A 10 1.78 9.10 2.80
C LYS A 10 0.27 8.91 2.72
N ILE A 11 -0.19 8.19 1.71
CA ILE A 11 -1.55 7.65 1.64
C ILE A 11 -1.53 6.21 2.17
N VAL A 12 -2.52 5.88 2.99
CA VAL A 12 -2.72 4.56 3.58
C VAL A 12 -3.74 3.80 2.75
N TYR A 13 -3.35 2.63 2.26
CA TYR A 13 -4.25 1.72 1.57
C TYR A 13 -4.39 0.42 2.35
N TYR A 14 -5.64 -0.03 2.51
CA TYR A 14 -5.94 -1.38 2.95
C TYR A 14 -6.27 -2.24 1.75
N ILE A 15 -5.46 -3.27 1.53
CA ILE A 15 -5.47 -4.07 0.32
C ILE A 15 -5.72 -5.51 0.68
N SER A 16 -6.56 -6.17 -0.12
CA SER A 16 -6.66 -7.63 -0.09
C SER A 16 -6.29 -8.25 -1.41
N PHE A 17 -5.57 -9.37 -1.38
CA PHE A 17 -5.21 -10.14 -2.56
C PHE A 17 -5.33 -11.63 -2.30
N LEU A 18 -5.57 -12.39 -3.37
CA LEU A 18 -5.56 -13.84 -3.36
C LEU A 18 -4.17 -14.32 -3.75
N THR A 19 -3.64 -15.31 -3.04
CA THR A 19 -2.37 -15.95 -3.35
C THR A 19 -2.54 -17.10 -4.35
N LEU A 20 -1.43 -17.62 -4.87
CA LEU A 20 -1.44 -18.78 -5.77
C LEU A 20 -2.00 -20.06 -5.13
N ASP A 21 -1.89 -20.20 -3.80
CA ASP A 21 -2.47 -21.30 -3.00
C ASP A 21 -3.87 -20.97 -2.46
N ASP A 22 -4.57 -20.03 -3.10
CA ASP A 22 -5.96 -19.63 -2.82
C ASP A 22 -6.22 -19.10 -1.38
N ARG A 23 -5.20 -18.53 -0.74
CA ARG A 23 -5.33 -17.81 0.54
C ARG A 23 -5.60 -16.34 0.31
N LYS A 24 -6.49 -15.76 1.12
CA LYS A 24 -6.75 -14.32 1.11
C LYS A 24 -5.85 -13.63 2.13
N ILE A 25 -5.04 -12.70 1.66
CA ILE A 25 -4.17 -11.87 2.49
C ILE A 25 -4.73 -10.45 2.55
N PHE A 26 -4.56 -9.82 3.71
CA PHE A 26 -4.90 -8.42 3.95
C PHE A 26 -3.65 -7.70 4.42
N VAL A 27 -3.35 -6.55 3.84
CA VAL A 27 -2.20 -5.74 4.19
C VAL A 27 -2.57 -4.26 4.19
N THR A 28 -1.98 -3.53 5.12
CA THR A 28 -1.95 -2.07 5.07
C THR A 28 -0.62 -1.64 4.47
N ILE A 29 -0.66 -0.79 3.45
CA ILE A 29 0.54 -0.22 2.84
C ILE A 29 0.49 1.30 2.90
N PHE A 30 1.67 1.91 2.96
CA PHE A 30 1.86 3.35 2.91
C PHE A 30 2.54 3.70 1.60
N LEU A 31 1.90 4.52 0.78
CA LEU A 31 2.41 4.93 -0.53
C LEU A 31 2.59 6.45 -0.62
N PRO A 32 3.49 6.94 -1.49
CA PRO A 32 3.59 8.36 -1.79
C PRO A 32 2.24 8.93 -2.27
N ILE A 33 1.99 10.21 -1.97
CA ILE A 33 0.71 10.88 -2.23
C ILE A 33 0.39 10.93 -3.73
N GLU A 34 1.41 10.85 -4.58
CA GLU A 34 1.29 10.84 -6.03
C GLU A 34 0.72 9.52 -6.57
N VAL A 35 0.81 8.43 -5.79
CA VAL A 35 0.40 7.08 -6.20
C VAL A 35 -1.07 6.83 -5.87
N THR A 36 -1.95 7.44 -6.66
CA THR A 36 -3.41 7.35 -6.47
C THR A 36 -4.12 6.40 -7.43
N LYS A 37 -3.45 6.05 -8.54
CA LYS A 37 -4.06 5.21 -9.59
C LYS A 37 -4.04 3.74 -9.17
N LYS A 38 -5.23 3.13 -9.16
CA LYS A 38 -5.43 1.70 -8.84
C LYS A 38 -4.47 0.76 -9.60
N GLN A 39 -4.20 1.02 -10.88
CA GLN A 39 -3.31 0.18 -11.68
C GLN A 39 -1.86 0.22 -11.20
N ASP A 40 -1.39 1.38 -10.73
CA ASP A 40 -0.02 1.52 -10.24
C ASP A 40 0.12 0.87 -8.86
N ILE A 41 -0.90 0.98 -8.01
CA ILE A 41 -0.98 0.25 -6.73
C ILE A 41 -0.94 -1.27 -6.99
N ILE A 42 -1.69 -1.78 -7.97
CA ILE A 42 -1.64 -3.20 -8.34
C ILE A 42 -0.23 -3.61 -8.78
N LYS A 43 0.45 -2.82 -9.62
CA LYS A 43 1.83 -3.13 -10.03
C LYS A 43 2.78 -3.19 -8.84
N ILE A 44 2.65 -2.25 -7.89
CA ILE A 44 3.45 -2.23 -6.66
C ILE A 44 3.21 -3.50 -5.85
N ILE A 45 1.94 -3.91 -5.66
CA ILE A 45 1.61 -5.14 -4.94
C ILE A 45 2.19 -6.37 -5.64
N MET A 46 2.00 -6.49 -6.95
CA MET A 46 2.52 -7.62 -7.74
C MET A 46 4.05 -7.69 -7.74
N ALA A 47 4.74 -6.54 -7.61
CA ALA A 47 6.20 -6.46 -7.61
C ALA A 47 6.83 -6.72 -6.23
N ASN A 48 6.15 -6.37 -5.13
CA ASN A 48 6.71 -6.44 -3.77
C ASN A 48 6.23 -7.65 -2.97
N PHE A 49 5.09 -8.23 -3.33
CA PHE A 49 4.57 -9.42 -2.67
C PHE A 49 4.76 -10.63 -3.58
N ASN A 50 5.39 -11.67 -3.04
CA ASN A 50 5.49 -12.95 -3.73
C ASN A 50 4.13 -13.68 -3.70
N ASN A 51 3.92 -14.57 -4.68
CA ASN A 51 2.76 -15.45 -4.76
C ASN A 51 1.40 -14.74 -4.90
N VAL A 52 1.34 -13.51 -5.42
CA VAL A 52 0.06 -12.83 -5.70
C VAL A 52 -0.57 -13.41 -6.96
N LYS A 53 -1.77 -14.00 -6.83
CA LYS A 53 -2.60 -14.48 -7.95
C LYS A 53 -3.45 -13.37 -8.53
N LYS A 54 -4.12 -12.61 -7.67
CA LYS A 54 -4.90 -11.43 -8.07
C LYS A 54 -5.15 -10.49 -6.89
N VAL A 55 -5.09 -9.19 -7.14
CA VAL A 55 -5.57 -8.17 -6.19
C VAL A 55 -7.10 -8.15 -6.21
N LEU A 56 -7.72 -8.18 -5.04
CA LEU A 56 -9.17 -8.25 -4.86
C LEU A 56 -9.75 -6.87 -4.56
N THR A 57 -9.23 -6.21 -3.52
CA THR A 57 -9.71 -4.90 -3.06
C THR A 57 -8.54 -3.96 -2.78
N ILE A 58 -8.76 -2.67 -3.00
CA ILE A 58 -7.87 -1.58 -2.64
C ILE A 58 -8.77 -0.50 -2.07
N ASP A 59 -8.71 -0.30 -0.76
CA ASP A 59 -9.52 0.64 -0.03
C ASP A 59 -8.62 1.78 0.45
N ASP A 60 -8.99 3.02 0.13
CA ASP A 60 -8.32 4.23 0.60
C ASP A 60 -8.73 4.48 2.07
N TRP A 61 -7.76 4.46 2.97
CA TRP A 61 -7.97 4.70 4.40
C TRP A 61 -7.59 6.12 4.83
N GLY A 62 -7.11 6.95 3.90
CA GLY A 62 -6.73 8.34 4.14
C GLY A 62 -5.22 8.54 4.26
N SER A 63 -4.82 9.58 4.97
CA SER A 63 -3.41 9.99 5.11
C SER A 63 -2.76 9.39 6.35
N GLY A 64 -1.46 9.14 6.27
CA GLY A 64 -0.62 8.69 7.39
C GLY A 64 0.76 9.32 7.34
N LEU A 65 1.49 9.22 8.46
CA LEU A 65 2.86 9.72 8.59
C LEU A 65 3.82 8.53 8.72
N LEU A 66 4.88 8.53 7.91
CA LEU A 66 5.99 7.58 7.99
C LEU A 66 7.25 8.30 8.49
N LEU A 67 8.00 7.69 9.39
CA LEU A 67 9.26 8.24 9.87
C LEU A 67 10.29 8.23 8.73
N LYS A 68 11.04 9.33 8.58
CA LYS A 68 12.16 9.41 7.63
C LYS A 68 13.31 8.51 8.09
N ASP A 69 13.88 7.76 7.14
CA ASP A 69 15.12 7.01 7.32
C ASP A 69 16.36 7.92 7.32
#